data_AF-A0A7W0FN40-F1
#
_entry.id   AF-A0A7W0FN40-F1
#
_cell.length_a   1.000
_cell.length_b   1.000
_cell.length_c   1.000
_cell.angle_alpha   90.00
_cell.angle_beta   90.00
_cell.angle_gamma   90.00
#
_symmetry.space_group_name_H-M   'P 1'
#
loop_
_entity.id
_entity.type
_entity.pdbx_description
1 polymer ?
#
loop_
_entity_poly.entity_id
_entity_poly.type
_entity_poly.pdbx_seq_one_letter_code
_entity_poly.pdbx_strand_id
1 'polypeptide(L)'
;MQKSCVRVPWVIGALLALGSPAYAQQAVTLTDTSQTTTLTANVSEQARVTVPAGVTFNVTNVSAATAAASASVTVDTIVLATATKQLRISLQGNAASFTPPVALSTTWSAGDVTWNAPAWTNATGASGTLSNAAYTAVATCAVDVTGCLTTGLVFTLGAKPAVKRAGNHTLVVTWKFESIGT
;
A
#
# COMPACT_ATOMS: atom_id res chain seq x y z
N MET A 1 -55.84 -11.46 52.47
CA MET A 1 -56.19 -11.11 51.07
C MET A 1 -55.91 -9.61 50.96
N GLN A 2 -54.84 -9.14 50.33
CA GLN A 2 -54.70 -9.03 48.87
C GLN A 2 -53.19 -8.87 48.57
N LYS A 3 -52.64 -9.71 47.68
CA LYS A 3 -51.24 -9.67 47.24
C LYS A 3 -51.08 -8.55 46.20
N SER A 4 -50.26 -7.54 46.48
CA SER A 4 -49.84 -6.56 45.47
C SER A 4 -48.55 -7.01 44.80
N CYS A 5 -48.63 -7.12 43.48
CA CYS A 5 -47.67 -7.68 42.56
C CYS A 5 -46.54 -6.67 42.27
N VAL A 6 -45.29 -7.06 42.51
CA VAL A 6 -44.07 -6.31 42.19
C VAL A 6 -43.83 -6.41 40.67
N ARG A 7 -43.74 -5.28 39.97
CA ARG A 7 -43.26 -5.21 38.57
C ARG A 7 -41.80 -4.77 38.56
N VAL A 8 -40.91 -5.68 38.17
CA VAL A 8 -39.48 -5.41 37.91
C VAL A 8 -39.32 -5.12 36.40
N PRO A 9 -38.80 -3.96 35.99
CA PRO A 9 -38.45 -3.72 34.59
C PRO A 9 -37.11 -4.39 34.25
N TRP A 10 -37.10 -5.19 33.21
CA TRP A 10 -35.89 -5.78 32.61
C TRP A 10 -35.23 -4.73 31.71
N VAL A 11 -33.99 -4.34 32.03
CA VAL A 11 -33.14 -3.53 31.15
C VAL A 11 -32.27 -4.49 30.34
N ILE A 12 -32.47 -4.51 29.01
CA ILE A 12 -31.64 -5.23 28.06
C ILE A 12 -30.38 -4.40 27.83
N GLY A 13 -29.26 -4.83 28.42
CA GLY A 13 -27.93 -4.27 28.16
C GLY A 13 -27.35 -4.88 26.90
N ALA A 14 -27.24 -4.10 25.83
CA ALA A 14 -26.48 -4.48 24.64
C ALA A 14 -24.99 -4.50 24.96
N LEU A 15 -24.37 -5.69 25.00
CA LEU A 15 -22.92 -5.84 25.06
C LEU A 15 -22.33 -5.55 23.67
N LEU A 16 -21.65 -4.41 23.55
CA LEU A 16 -20.72 -4.14 22.45
C LEU A 16 -19.41 -4.91 22.72
N ALA A 17 -19.22 -6.01 22.00
CA ALA A 17 -17.95 -6.74 22.00
C ALA A 17 -16.90 -5.95 21.20
N LEU A 18 -16.01 -5.25 21.91
CA LEU A 18 -14.80 -4.69 21.33
C LEU A 18 -13.83 -5.85 21.08
N GLY A 19 -13.61 -6.20 19.82
CA GLY A 19 -12.58 -7.17 19.42
C GLY A 19 -11.19 -6.61 19.71
N SER A 20 -10.50 -7.19 20.68
CA SER A 20 -9.09 -6.89 20.93
C SER A 20 -8.22 -7.40 19.78
N PRO A 21 -7.23 -6.64 19.27
CA PRO A 21 -6.21 -7.20 18.40
C PRO A 21 -5.39 -8.22 19.20
N ALA A 22 -5.49 -9.49 18.81
CA ALA A 22 -4.65 -10.54 19.35
C ALA A 22 -3.22 -10.33 18.85
N TYR A 23 -2.37 -9.72 19.66
CA TYR A 23 -0.93 -9.79 19.48
C TYR A 23 -0.44 -11.08 20.13
N ALA A 24 -0.07 -12.06 19.32
CA ALA A 24 0.65 -13.25 19.77
C ALA A 24 2.10 -12.88 20.08
N GLN A 25 2.33 -12.12 21.15
CA GLN A 25 3.67 -11.89 21.70
C GLN A 25 3.75 -12.58 23.05
N GLN A 26 4.46 -13.71 23.07
CA GLN A 26 4.79 -14.42 24.30
C GLN A 26 5.94 -13.66 24.97
N ALA A 27 5.62 -12.84 25.97
CA ALA A 27 6.62 -12.30 26.86
C ALA A 27 7.22 -13.46 27.68
N VAL A 28 8.49 -13.79 27.41
CA VAL A 28 9.25 -14.75 28.21
C VAL A 28 10.02 -13.95 29.25
N THR A 29 9.54 -13.97 30.49
CA THR A 29 10.24 -13.35 31.62
C THR A 29 11.45 -14.22 31.98
N LEU A 30 12.65 -13.74 31.67
CA LEU A 30 13.88 -14.42 32.08
C LEU A 30 14.26 -13.92 33.48
N THR A 31 14.14 -14.80 34.48
CA THR A 31 14.45 -14.51 35.88
C THR A 31 15.97 -14.44 36.15
N ASP A 32 16.79 -14.70 35.12
CA ASP A 32 18.23 -14.88 35.22
C ASP A 32 18.93 -14.23 34.02
N THR A 33 19.77 -13.22 34.29
CA THR A 33 20.56 -12.50 33.28
C THR A 33 21.79 -13.28 32.80
N SER A 34 22.05 -14.46 33.34
CA SER A 34 23.12 -15.36 32.89
C SER A 34 22.72 -16.29 31.74
N GLN A 35 21.43 -16.30 31.35
CA GLN A 35 20.94 -17.19 30.30
C GLN A 35 20.90 -16.50 28.93
N THR A 36 21.43 -17.20 27.92
CA THR A 36 21.35 -16.78 26.52
C THR A 36 20.09 -17.37 25.90
N THR A 37 19.10 -16.52 25.64
CA THR A 37 17.89 -16.94 24.91
C THR A 37 18.13 -16.84 23.42
N THR A 38 18.18 -17.99 22.75
CA THR A 38 18.28 -18.05 21.28
C THR A 38 16.89 -17.95 20.69
N LEU A 39 16.55 -16.81 20.07
CA LEU A 39 15.35 -16.70 19.26
C LEU A 39 15.66 -17.17 17.83
N THR A 40 14.98 -18.22 17.39
CA THR A 40 15.01 -18.65 15.98
C THR A 40 13.76 -18.17 15.28
N ALA A 41 13.91 -17.19 14.38
CA ALA A 41 12.85 -16.80 13.45
C ALA A 41 13.04 -17.56 12.14
N ASN A 42 12.10 -18.43 11.79
CA ASN A 42 12.09 -19.09 10.48
C ASN A 42 11.37 -18.17 9.49
N VAL A 43 12.12 -17.63 8.52
CA VAL A 43 11.57 -16.80 7.43
C VAL A 43 11.41 -17.71 6.22
N SER A 44 10.16 -18.07 5.89
CA SER A 44 9.85 -18.93 4.74
C SER A 44 9.81 -18.17 3.42
N GLU A 45 9.61 -16.85 3.46
CA GLU A 45 9.59 -15.97 2.30
C GLU A 45 10.26 -14.64 2.63
N GLN A 46 11.11 -14.15 1.74
CA GLN A 46 11.79 -12.86 1.89
C GLN A 46 12.05 -12.24 0.52
N ALA A 47 12.14 -10.91 0.50
CA ALA A 47 12.62 -10.15 -0.63
C ALA A 47 13.15 -8.80 -0.12
N ARG A 48 14.15 -8.25 -0.79
CA ARG A 48 14.61 -6.88 -0.58
C ARG A 48 14.02 -5.98 -1.65
N VAL A 49 13.33 -4.94 -1.22
CA VAL A 49 12.60 -4.03 -2.12
C VAL A 49 13.20 -2.62 -2.05
N THR A 50 13.33 -1.99 -3.21
CA THR A 50 13.66 -0.56 -3.36
C THR A 50 12.63 0.07 -4.27
N VAL A 51 11.92 1.07 -3.76
CA VAL A 51 10.85 1.80 -4.46
C VAL A 51 11.03 3.31 -4.28
N PRO A 52 10.44 4.14 -5.16
CA PRO A 52 10.45 5.58 -4.98
C PRO A 52 9.67 5.98 -3.72
N ALA A 53 10.23 6.92 -2.96
CA ALA A 53 9.57 7.49 -1.78
C ALA A 53 8.36 8.37 -2.13
N GLY A 54 8.31 8.89 -3.36
CA GLY A 54 7.23 9.72 -3.87
C GLY A 54 7.42 10.03 -5.35
N VAL A 55 6.39 10.60 -5.97
CA VAL A 55 6.36 10.96 -7.38
C VAL A 55 6.01 12.43 -7.50
N THR A 56 6.90 13.25 -8.06
CA THR A 56 6.65 14.69 -8.24
C THR A 56 6.34 15.00 -9.70
N PHE A 57 5.21 15.68 -9.91
CA PHE A 57 4.80 16.25 -11.19
C PHE A 57 5.14 17.73 -11.22
N ASN A 58 5.93 18.17 -12.19
CA ASN A 58 6.21 19.59 -12.43
C ASN A 58 5.21 20.13 -13.45
N VAL A 59 4.03 20.54 -12.98
CA VAL A 59 2.94 21.00 -13.84
C VAL A 59 3.24 22.42 -14.30
N THR A 60 3.40 22.63 -15.60
CA THR A 60 3.56 23.97 -16.20
C THR A 60 2.28 24.47 -16.88
N ASN A 61 1.42 23.54 -17.32
CA ASN A 61 0.13 23.83 -17.94
C ASN A 61 -0.94 22.87 -17.40
N VAL A 62 -1.86 23.40 -16.60
CA VAL A 62 -2.97 22.64 -16.00
C VAL A 62 -3.96 22.06 -17.02
N SER A 63 -3.93 22.52 -18.28
CA SER A 63 -4.77 22.02 -19.36
C SER A 63 -4.11 20.89 -20.17
N ALA A 64 -2.90 20.47 -19.80
CA ALA A 64 -2.18 19.36 -20.42
C ALA A 64 -1.83 18.29 -19.39
N ALA A 65 -1.69 17.04 -19.84
CA ALA A 65 -1.18 15.98 -19.00
C ALA A 65 0.31 16.20 -18.70
N THR A 66 0.75 15.87 -17.50
CA THR A 66 2.13 16.04 -17.04
C THR A 66 2.71 14.69 -16.65
N ALA A 67 3.74 14.25 -17.38
CA ALA A 67 4.52 13.07 -17.00
C ALA A 67 5.53 13.43 -15.90
N ALA A 68 5.65 12.56 -14.89
CA ALA A 68 6.73 12.62 -13.92
C ALA A 68 8.04 12.06 -14.51
N ALA A 69 9.15 12.26 -13.79
CA ALA A 69 10.39 11.56 -14.09
C ALA A 69 10.20 10.04 -13.99
N SER A 70 10.96 9.28 -14.77
CA SER A 70 10.93 7.82 -14.72
C SER A 70 11.40 7.31 -13.35
N ALA A 71 10.57 6.46 -12.75
CA ALA A 71 10.83 5.79 -11.49
C ALA A 71 11.43 4.40 -11.71
N SER A 72 12.26 3.97 -10.75
CA SER A 72 12.78 2.62 -10.69
C SER A 72 12.14 1.84 -9.56
N VAL A 73 11.85 0.57 -9.83
CA VAL A 73 11.44 -0.41 -8.82
C VAL A 73 12.37 -1.59 -8.96
N THR A 74 13.03 -1.96 -7.86
CA THR A 74 13.95 -3.10 -7.81
C THR A 74 13.55 -4.01 -6.68
N VAL A 75 13.40 -5.29 -7.01
CA VAL A 75 13.30 -6.36 -6.02
C VAL A 75 14.45 -7.33 -6.25
N ASP A 76 15.20 -7.61 -5.20
CA ASP A 76 16.31 -8.56 -5.19
C ASP A 76 16.15 -9.54 -4.01
N THR A 77 16.97 -10.59 -3.99
CA THR A 77 16.95 -11.65 -2.95
C THR A 77 15.57 -12.27 -2.71
N ILE A 78 14.80 -12.44 -3.78
CA ILE A 78 13.49 -13.09 -3.72
C ILE A 78 13.67 -14.55 -3.34
N VAL A 79 13.05 -14.94 -2.24
CA VAL A 79 12.90 -16.32 -1.77
C VAL A 79 11.41 -16.48 -1.46
N LEU A 80 10.75 -17.40 -2.15
CA LEU A 80 9.34 -17.74 -1.93
C LEU A 80 9.24 -19.20 -1.49
N ALA A 81 8.13 -19.56 -0.82
CA ALA A 81 7.99 -20.87 -0.19
C ALA A 81 7.96 -22.02 -1.22
N THR A 82 7.54 -21.74 -2.45
CA THR A 82 7.46 -22.71 -3.55
C THR A 82 7.92 -22.06 -4.86
N ALA A 83 8.45 -22.86 -5.79
CA ALA A 83 8.94 -22.38 -7.08
C ALA A 83 7.81 -21.84 -8.00
N THR A 84 6.57 -22.23 -7.73
CA THR A 84 5.36 -21.85 -8.47
C THR A 84 4.75 -20.54 -7.98
N LYS A 85 5.18 -20.04 -6.82
CA LYS A 85 4.78 -18.72 -6.32
C LYS A 85 5.44 -17.59 -7.09
N GLN A 86 4.77 -16.46 -7.10
CA GLN A 86 5.23 -15.22 -7.71
C GLN A 86 5.10 -14.06 -6.73
N LEU A 87 5.94 -13.06 -6.90
CA LEU A 87 5.79 -11.80 -6.18
C LEU A 87 4.94 -10.82 -7.00
N ARG A 88 3.78 -10.42 -6.48
CA ARG A 88 2.95 -9.35 -7.04
C ARG A 88 3.29 -8.02 -6.38
N ILE A 89 3.50 -7.01 -7.23
CA ILE A 89 3.77 -5.63 -6.84
C ILE A 89 2.53 -4.81 -7.14
N SER A 90 1.99 -4.12 -6.13
CA SER A 90 0.82 -3.26 -6.27
C SER A 90 1.05 -1.92 -5.57
N LEU A 91 0.29 -0.90 -5.96
CA LEU A 91 0.31 0.40 -5.31
C LEU A 91 -1.09 0.97 -5.07
N GLN A 92 -1.20 1.87 -4.10
CA GLN A 92 -2.41 2.60 -3.72
C GLN A 92 -2.01 4.05 -3.39
N GLY A 93 -2.84 5.02 -3.75
CA GLY A 93 -2.62 6.41 -3.34
C GLY A 93 -2.88 6.56 -1.83
N ASN A 94 -2.11 7.40 -1.13
CA ASN A 94 -2.31 7.58 0.32
C ASN A 94 -3.51 8.46 0.68
N ALA A 95 -3.96 9.31 -0.25
CA ALA A 95 -5.14 10.14 -0.10
C ALA A 95 -5.98 10.12 -1.39
N ALA A 96 -7.27 10.39 -1.26
CA ALA A 96 -8.18 10.50 -2.41
C ALA A 96 -7.90 11.74 -3.29
N SER A 97 -7.20 12.74 -2.76
CA SER A 97 -6.86 13.98 -3.46
C SER A 97 -5.54 14.57 -2.96
N PHE A 98 -4.85 15.32 -3.82
CA PHE A 98 -3.62 16.02 -3.48
C PHE A 98 -3.92 17.20 -2.54
N THR A 99 -3.02 17.50 -1.61
CA THR A 99 -3.16 18.67 -0.73
C THR A 99 -3.05 19.96 -1.55
N PRO A 100 -4.09 20.82 -1.60
CA PRO A 100 -3.99 22.08 -2.31
C PRO A 100 -3.18 23.13 -1.52
N PRO A 101 -2.53 24.10 -2.19
CA PRO A 101 -1.85 25.21 -1.52
C PRO A 101 -2.78 26.11 -0.70
N VAL A 102 -4.05 26.21 -1.12
CA VAL A 102 -5.11 26.93 -0.41
C VAL A 102 -6.19 25.92 -0.04
N ALA A 103 -6.53 25.86 1.25
CA ALA A 103 -7.57 24.95 1.73
C ALA A 103 -8.87 25.11 0.91
N LEU A 104 -9.53 23.97 0.65
CA LEU A 104 -10.79 23.89 -0.12
C LEU A 104 -10.70 24.28 -1.61
N SER A 105 -9.52 24.59 -2.13
CA SER A 105 -9.37 24.82 -3.57
C SER A 105 -9.36 23.50 -4.36
N THR A 106 -9.82 23.55 -5.61
CA THR A 106 -9.81 22.41 -6.52
C THR A 106 -8.37 21.92 -6.75
N THR A 107 -8.22 20.60 -6.70
CA THR A 107 -6.94 19.90 -6.83
C THR A 107 -7.15 18.60 -7.61
N TRP A 108 -6.06 17.91 -7.94
CA TRP A 108 -6.12 16.59 -8.53
C TRP A 108 -6.59 15.54 -7.52
N SER A 109 -7.29 14.55 -8.02
CA SER A 109 -7.66 13.33 -7.31
C SER A 109 -6.62 12.25 -7.55
N ALA A 110 -6.65 11.19 -6.73
CA ALA A 110 -5.84 9.99 -7.02
C ALA A 110 -6.18 9.43 -8.41
N GLY A 111 -7.45 9.39 -8.78
CA GLY A 111 -7.91 8.89 -10.08
C GLY A 111 -7.45 9.69 -11.29
N ASP A 112 -6.89 10.90 -11.09
CA ASP A 112 -6.29 11.69 -12.16
C ASP A 112 -4.85 11.21 -12.48
N VAL A 113 -4.29 10.26 -11.72
CA VAL A 113 -2.94 9.71 -11.94
C VAL A 113 -3.02 8.34 -12.61
N THR A 114 -2.26 8.17 -13.67
CA THR A 114 -2.07 6.89 -14.37
C THR A 114 -0.59 6.51 -14.42
N TRP A 115 -0.27 5.26 -14.75
CA TRP A 115 1.10 4.84 -15.08
C TRP A 115 1.12 3.94 -16.32
N ASN A 116 2.26 3.94 -17.01
CA ASN A 116 2.51 3.08 -18.15
C ASN A 116 2.78 1.62 -17.72
N ALA A 117 2.75 0.69 -18.68
CA ALA A 117 3.30 -0.66 -18.51
C ALA A 117 4.72 -0.69 -19.08
N PRO A 118 5.78 -0.35 -18.30
CA PRO A 118 7.13 -0.36 -18.85
C PRO A 118 7.61 -1.79 -19.11
N ALA A 119 8.72 -1.90 -19.85
CA ALA A 119 9.47 -3.15 -19.88
C ALA A 119 10.02 -3.46 -18.48
N TRP A 120 9.96 -4.74 -18.11
CA TRP A 120 10.52 -5.26 -16.87
C TRP A 120 11.51 -6.36 -17.18
N THR A 121 12.55 -6.46 -16.35
CA THR A 121 13.38 -7.65 -16.27
C THR A 121 12.71 -8.63 -15.32
N ASN A 122 12.49 -9.88 -15.76
CA ASN A 122 11.92 -10.97 -14.96
C ASN A 122 10.55 -10.66 -14.34
N ALA A 123 9.73 -9.83 -14.99
CA ALA A 123 8.36 -9.57 -14.57
C ALA A 123 7.49 -9.16 -15.77
N THR A 124 6.18 -9.23 -15.58
CA THR A 124 5.20 -8.63 -16.50
C THR A 124 4.63 -7.38 -15.85
N GLY A 125 4.84 -6.23 -16.49
CA GLY A 125 4.28 -4.95 -16.05
C GLY A 125 2.82 -4.76 -16.48
N ALA A 126 2.08 -3.94 -15.74
CA ALA A 126 0.72 -3.55 -16.02
C ALA A 126 0.56 -2.04 -15.88
N SER A 127 -0.16 -1.42 -16.82
CA SER A 127 -0.59 -0.03 -16.72
C SER A 127 -1.83 0.06 -15.85
N GLY A 128 -2.07 1.22 -15.25
CA GLY A 128 -3.27 1.42 -14.45
C GLY A 128 -3.52 2.86 -14.05
N THR A 129 -4.59 3.03 -13.29
CA THR A 129 -5.03 4.30 -12.70
C THR A 129 -4.94 4.18 -11.19
N LEU A 130 -4.47 5.23 -10.54
CA LEU A 130 -4.27 5.24 -9.11
C LEU A 130 -5.61 5.31 -8.39
N SER A 131 -5.78 4.41 -7.42
CA SER A 131 -6.91 4.40 -6.51
C SER A 131 -6.43 4.62 -5.08
N ASN A 132 -7.20 5.37 -4.30
CA ASN A 132 -7.03 5.43 -2.84
C ASN A 132 -7.91 4.39 -2.13
N ALA A 133 -8.81 3.69 -2.84
CA ALA A 133 -9.71 2.70 -2.25
C ALA A 133 -9.17 1.26 -2.34
N ALA A 134 -8.27 0.97 -3.28
CA ALA A 134 -7.73 -0.37 -3.48
C ALA A 134 -6.30 -0.34 -4.05
N TYR A 135 -5.55 -1.41 -3.77
CA TYR A 135 -4.27 -1.67 -4.41
C TYR A 135 -4.47 -2.13 -5.85
N THR A 136 -3.76 -1.47 -6.77
CA THR A 136 -3.77 -1.83 -8.19
C THR A 136 -2.42 -2.43 -8.57
N ALA A 137 -2.43 -3.53 -9.29
CA ALA A 137 -1.22 -4.23 -9.69
C ALA A 137 -0.37 -3.39 -10.67
N VAL A 138 0.94 -3.35 -10.43
CA VAL A 138 1.93 -2.67 -11.28
C VAL A 138 2.76 -3.69 -12.03
N ALA A 139 3.10 -4.81 -11.39
CA ALA A 139 3.83 -5.89 -12.01
C ALA A 139 3.66 -7.21 -11.24
N THR A 140 3.91 -8.32 -11.93
CA THR A 140 4.09 -9.63 -11.31
C THR A 140 5.41 -10.22 -11.77
N CYS A 141 6.28 -10.54 -10.82
CA CYS A 141 7.57 -11.15 -11.12
C CYS A 141 7.39 -12.58 -11.63
N ALA A 142 8.25 -13.01 -12.53
CA ALA A 142 8.22 -14.38 -13.06
C ALA A 142 8.41 -15.40 -11.93
N VAL A 143 7.96 -16.63 -12.15
CA VAL A 143 8.21 -17.75 -11.22
C VAL A 143 9.69 -18.05 -11.13
N ASP A 144 10.15 -18.51 -9.96
CA ASP A 144 11.52 -18.98 -9.73
C ASP A 144 12.64 -17.98 -10.14
N VAL A 145 12.40 -16.68 -9.92
CA VAL A 145 13.41 -15.63 -10.13
C VAL A 145 13.88 -15.04 -8.82
N THR A 146 15.18 -14.72 -8.74
CA THR A 146 15.81 -14.12 -7.55
C THR A 146 15.65 -12.60 -7.49
N GLY A 147 15.16 -11.99 -8.57
CA GLY A 147 14.92 -10.55 -8.65
C GLY A 147 14.19 -10.14 -9.91
N CYS A 148 13.54 -8.97 -9.83
CA CYS A 148 12.80 -8.33 -10.91
C CYS A 148 12.94 -6.82 -10.78
N LEU A 149 13.00 -6.11 -11.91
CA LEU A 149 13.17 -4.66 -11.89
C LEU A 149 12.59 -3.96 -13.11
N THR A 150 12.35 -2.66 -12.96
CA THR A 150 12.16 -1.72 -14.05
C THR A 150 12.80 -0.37 -13.70
N THR A 151 13.20 0.38 -14.72
CA THR A 151 13.64 1.79 -14.62
C THR A 151 12.72 2.73 -15.41
N GLY A 152 11.69 2.20 -16.07
CA GLY A 152 10.85 2.92 -17.03
C GLY A 152 9.45 3.25 -16.52
N LEU A 153 9.17 3.07 -15.23
CA LEU A 153 7.85 3.33 -14.67
C LEU A 153 7.59 4.84 -14.65
N VAL A 154 6.64 5.30 -15.45
CA VAL A 154 6.32 6.71 -15.61
C VAL A 154 4.87 6.92 -15.20
N PHE A 155 4.68 7.76 -14.19
CA PHE A 155 3.36 8.23 -13.79
C PHE A 155 3.00 9.47 -14.60
N THR A 156 1.72 9.61 -14.94
CA THR A 156 1.16 10.75 -15.65
C THR A 156 -0.01 11.31 -14.87
N LEU A 157 0.06 12.61 -14.55
CA LEU A 157 -1.03 13.37 -13.97
C LEU A 157 -1.88 13.97 -15.10
N GLY A 158 -3.17 13.68 -15.09
CA GLY A 158 -4.12 14.16 -16.10
C GLY A 158 -4.29 15.68 -16.09
N ALA A 159 -4.67 16.22 -17.26
CA ALA A 159 -5.06 17.62 -17.38
C ALA A 159 -6.29 17.91 -16.51
N LYS A 160 -6.30 19.07 -15.84
CA LYS A 160 -7.42 19.54 -15.03
C LYS A 160 -7.54 21.07 -15.09
N PRO A 161 -8.17 21.64 -16.13
CA PRO A 161 -8.32 23.10 -16.32
C PRO A 161 -9.05 23.84 -15.17
N ALA A 162 -9.78 23.10 -14.33
CA ALA A 162 -10.41 23.62 -13.13
C ALA A 162 -9.38 24.01 -12.05
N VAL A 163 -8.21 23.36 -12.01
CA VAL A 163 -7.10 23.75 -11.15
C VAL A 163 -6.49 25.04 -11.68
N LYS A 164 -6.24 26.01 -10.79
CA LYS A 164 -5.79 27.36 -11.15
C LYS A 164 -4.29 27.60 -10.97
N ARG A 165 -3.58 26.65 -10.39
CA ARG A 165 -2.16 26.79 -10.03
C ARG A 165 -1.35 25.66 -10.64
N ALA A 166 -0.34 26.06 -11.39
CA ALA A 166 0.77 25.23 -11.83
C ALA A 166 1.81 25.11 -10.69
N GLY A 167 2.77 24.19 -10.83
CA GLY A 167 3.85 23.98 -9.88
C GLY A 167 4.12 22.50 -9.59
N ASN A 168 4.85 22.26 -8.51
CA ASN A 168 5.19 20.92 -8.08
C ASN A 168 4.04 20.29 -7.28
N HIS A 169 3.61 19.12 -7.73
CA HIS A 169 2.63 18.29 -7.03
C HIS A 169 3.26 16.93 -6.72
N THR A 170 3.42 16.63 -5.43
CA THR A 170 4.01 15.36 -5.00
C THR A 170 2.91 14.39 -4.57
N LEU A 171 2.91 13.22 -5.21
CA LEU A 171 2.12 12.07 -4.85
C LEU A 171 2.91 11.18 -3.90
N VAL A 172 2.27 10.76 -2.81
CA VAL A 172 2.74 9.68 -1.95
C VAL A 172 1.85 8.46 -2.16
N VAL A 173 2.48 7.32 -2.43
CA VAL A 173 1.81 6.03 -2.61
C VAL A 173 2.26 5.04 -1.56
N THR A 174 1.40 4.08 -1.26
CA THR A 174 1.75 2.90 -0.48
C THR A 174 1.97 1.74 -1.45
N TRP A 175 3.12 1.10 -1.33
CA TRP A 175 3.46 -0.10 -2.09
C TRP A 175 3.09 -1.34 -1.29
N LYS A 176 2.56 -2.36 -1.98
CA LYS A 176 2.30 -3.69 -1.43
C LYS A 176 3.02 -4.73 -2.25
N PHE A 177 3.71 -5.62 -1.55
CA PHE A 177 4.41 -6.77 -2.10
C PHE A 177 3.81 -8.02 -1.49
N GLU A 178 3.34 -8.94 -2.31
CA GLU A 178 2.63 -10.13 -1.85
C GLU A 178 3.03 -11.35 -2.65
N SER A 179 3.25 -12.46 -1.96
CA SER A 179 3.43 -13.78 -2.55
C SER A 179 2.05 -14.29 -3.01
N ILE A 180 1.94 -14.65 -4.29
CA ILE A 180 0.71 -15.19 -4.90
C ILE A 180 1.00 -16.54 -5.54
N GLY A 181 -0.04 -17.35 -5.71
CA GLY A 181 0.07 -18.71 -6.22
C GLY A 181 0.16 -19.75 -5.10
N THR A 182 0.44 -20.99 -5.50
CA THR A 182 0.50 -22.18 -4.62
C THR A 182 1.85 -22.82 -4.74
#